data_AF-E7QW98-F1
#
_entry.id   AF-E7QW98-F1
#
_cell.length_a   1.000
_cell.length_b   1.000
_cell.length_c   1.000
_cell.angle_alpha   90.00
_cell.angle_beta   90.00
_cell.angle_gamma   90.00
#
_symmetry.space_group_name_H-M   'P 1'
#
loop_
_entity.id
_entity.type
_entity.pdbx_description
1 polymer ?
#
loop_
_entity_poly.entity_id
_entity_poly.type
_entity_poly.pdbx_seq_one_letter_code
_entity_poly.pdbx_strand_id
1 'polypeptide(L)'
;MSATESRHEVSDLVDSFVGLEIEDPLRVTVADVDIDCHVHDIDRTNDRFTILVKTFAGDYLRVETQWAGGWLDPQVDRLKPVAEERQPLGKLQDVKAV
;
A
#
# COMPACT_ATOMS: atom_id res chain seq x y z
N MET A 1 -15.57 14.02 7.81
CA MET A 1 -15.66 12.69 7.19
C MET A 1 -16.53 11.83 8.08
N SER A 2 -17.60 11.29 7.52
CA SER A 2 -18.51 10.38 8.24
C SER A 2 -17.94 8.97 8.22
N ALA A 3 -18.23 8.16 9.26
CA ALA A 3 -17.81 6.76 9.33
C ALA A 3 -18.23 5.93 8.11
N THR A 4 -19.28 6.32 7.40
CA THR A 4 -19.75 5.66 6.18
C THR A 4 -18.85 5.92 4.97
N GLU A 5 -18.29 7.14 4.83
CA GLU A 5 -17.41 7.51 3.71
C GLU A 5 -16.07 6.76 3.81
N SER A 6 -15.49 6.74 5.01
CA SER A 6 -14.25 6.00 5.29
C SER A 6 -14.38 4.49 5.13
N ARG A 7 -15.62 3.95 5.15
CA ARG A 7 -15.88 2.51 4.95
C ARG A 7 -15.87 2.13 3.47
N HIS A 8 -16.30 3.05 2.60
CA HIS A 8 -16.29 2.86 1.15
C HIS A 8 -14.86 2.93 0.61
N GLU A 9 -14.11 3.97 0.99
CA GLU A 9 -12.71 4.14 0.57
C GLU A 9 -11.82 2.95 0.95
N VAL A 10 -12.04 2.37 2.13
CA VAL A 10 -11.32 1.17 2.58
C VAL A 10 -11.72 -0.07 1.78
N SER A 11 -13.00 -0.23 1.43
CA SER A 11 -13.46 -1.35 0.59
C SER A 11 -12.86 -1.28 -0.80
N ASP A 12 -12.88 -0.09 -1.41
CA ASP A 12 -12.35 0.15 -2.75
C ASP A 12 -10.83 -0.09 -2.80
N LEU A 13 -10.12 0.27 -1.73
CA LEU A 13 -8.68 0.01 -1.57
C LEU A 13 -8.39 -1.49 -1.45
N VAL A 14 -9.15 -2.23 -0.63
CA VAL A 14 -9.02 -3.68 -0.48
C VAL A 14 -9.35 -4.41 -1.77
N ASP A 15 -10.42 -4.02 -2.46
CA ASP A 15 -10.81 -4.62 -3.73
C ASP A 15 -9.72 -4.40 -4.80
N SER A 16 -9.12 -3.21 -4.81
CA SER A 16 -7.96 -2.89 -5.66
C SER A 16 -6.73 -3.74 -5.34
N PHE A 17 -6.62 -4.27 -4.12
CA PHE A 17 -5.51 -5.11 -3.69
C PHE A 17 -5.72 -6.61 -3.92
N VAL A 18 -6.96 -7.10 -3.83
CA VAL A 18 -7.27 -8.53 -3.99
C VAL A 18 -6.93 -9.04 -5.39
N GLY A 19 -7.13 -8.18 -6.41
CA GLY A 19 -6.91 -8.51 -7.82
C GLY A 19 -5.46 -8.41 -8.30
N LEU A 20 -4.53 -7.93 -7.48
CA LEU A 20 -3.15 -7.69 -7.93
C LEU A 20 -2.35 -8.98 -8.08
N GLU A 21 -1.54 -9.00 -9.14
CA GLU A 21 -0.54 -10.00 -9.45
C GLU A 21 0.87 -9.40 -9.39
N ILE A 22 1.89 -10.25 -9.32
CA ILE A 22 3.30 -9.79 -9.35
C ILE A 22 3.58 -9.20 -10.74
N GLU A 23 4.39 -8.14 -10.77
CA GLU A 23 4.70 -7.33 -11.96
C GLU A 23 3.59 -6.36 -12.41
N ASP A 24 2.40 -6.40 -11.80
CA ASP A 24 1.34 -5.44 -12.11
C ASP A 24 1.80 -4.01 -11.90
N PRO A 25 1.60 -3.11 -12.88
CA PRO A 25 1.94 -1.71 -12.74
C PRO A 25 0.93 -1.00 -11.83
N LEU A 26 1.45 -0.19 -10.91
CA LEU A 26 0.66 0.52 -9.91
C LEU A 26 1.11 1.97 -9.78
N ARG A 27 0.15 2.83 -9.47
CA ARG A 27 0.38 4.17 -8.92
C ARG A 27 -0.11 4.19 -7.48
N VAL A 28 0.78 4.50 -6.54
CA VAL A 28 0.44 4.72 -5.12
C VAL A 28 0.52 6.20 -4.80
N THR A 29 -0.42 6.71 -4.02
CA THR A 29 -0.41 8.10 -3.53
C THR A 29 -0.10 8.13 -2.04
N VAL A 30 0.98 8.79 -1.65
CA VAL A 30 1.44 8.89 -0.26
C VAL A 30 1.83 10.33 0.04
N ALA A 31 1.26 10.93 1.07
CA ALA A 31 1.51 12.32 1.47
C ALA A 31 1.38 13.31 0.28
N ASP A 32 0.32 13.14 -0.52
CA ASP A 32 -0.02 13.90 -1.72
C ASP A 32 0.99 13.77 -2.87
N VAL A 33 1.83 12.73 -2.84
CA VAL A 33 2.79 12.40 -3.89
C VAL A 33 2.41 11.09 -4.58
N ASP A 34 2.24 11.16 -5.89
CA ASP A 34 2.05 9.99 -6.76
C ASP A 34 3.39 9.31 -7.05
N ILE A 35 3.45 8.00 -6.88
CA ILE A 35 4.64 7.19 -7.13
C ILE A 35 4.26 6.03 -8.04
N ASP A 36 4.86 6.01 -9.23
CA ASP A 36 4.73 4.90 -10.17
C ASP A 36 5.66 3.74 -9.79
N CYS A 37 5.11 2.54 -9.77
CA CYS A 37 5.78 1.32 -9.30
C CYS A 37 5.19 0.07 -9.95
N HIS A 38 5.74 -1.10 -9.62
CA HIS A 38 5.16 -2.40 -9.94
C HIS A 38 5.14 -3.28 -8.70
N VAL A 39 4.20 -4.22 -8.65
CA VAL A 39 4.12 -5.22 -7.59
C VAL A 39 5.35 -6.11 -7.64
N HIS A 40 6.05 -6.22 -6.52
CA HIS A 40 7.20 -7.10 -6.37
C HIS A 40 6.87 -8.37 -5.57
N ASP A 41 6.10 -8.22 -4.49
CA ASP A 41 5.68 -9.35 -3.65
C ASP A 41 4.34 -9.03 -2.95
N ILE A 42 3.60 -10.07 -2.61
CA ILE A 42 2.29 -9.98 -1.97
C ILE A 42 2.21 -11.01 -0.83
N ASP A 43 2.05 -10.53 0.40
CA ASP A 43 1.80 -11.35 1.57
C ASP A 43 0.39 -11.05 2.12
N ARG A 44 -0.48 -12.07 2.06
CA ARG A 44 -1.88 -12.00 2.50
C ARG A 44 -2.08 -12.96 3.67
N THR A 45 -2.27 -12.42 4.87
CA THR A 45 -2.74 -13.19 6.03
C THR A 45 -4.19 -12.82 6.34
N ASN A 46 -4.83 -13.57 7.26
CA ASN A 46 -6.23 -13.34 7.63
C ASN A 46 -6.48 -11.97 8.29
N ASP A 47 -5.43 -11.34 8.83
CA ASP A 47 -5.47 -10.15 9.68
C ASP A 47 -4.59 -9.00 9.16
N ARG A 48 -3.80 -9.25 8.12
CA ARG A 48 -2.87 -8.28 7.57
C ARG A 48 -2.68 -8.53 6.09
N PHE A 49 -2.56 -7.44 5.36
CA PHE A 49 -2.22 -7.50 3.95
C PHE A 49 -1.03 -6.59 3.70
N THR A 50 0.04 -7.17 3.15
CA THR A 50 1.29 -6.47 2.83
C THR A 50 1.59 -6.61 1.35
N ILE A 51 1.80 -5.49 0.67
CA ILE A 51 2.38 -5.47 -0.68
C ILE A 51 3.75 -4.83 -0.61
N LEU A 52 4.69 -5.47 -1.28
CA LEU A 52 5.97 -4.87 -1.60
C LEU A 52 5.90 -4.39 -3.05
N VAL A 53 6.07 -3.09 -3.27
CA VAL A 53 6.17 -2.51 -4.61
C VAL A 53 7.60 -2.04 -4.86
N LYS A 54 8.03 -2.12 -6.11
CA LYS A 54 9.32 -1.63 -6.56
C LYS A 54 9.11 -0.44 -7.50
N THR A 55 9.70 0.69 -7.15
CA THR A 55 9.66 1.90 -7.95
C THR A 55 10.60 1.78 -9.17
N PHE A 56 10.39 2.61 -10.19
CA PHE A 56 11.30 2.69 -11.33
C PHE A 56 12.70 3.19 -10.98
N ALA A 57 12.85 3.88 -9.84
CA ALA A 57 14.15 4.29 -9.31
C ALA A 57 14.93 3.14 -8.66
N GLY A 58 14.32 1.96 -8.51
CA GLY A 58 14.92 0.80 -7.85
C GLY A 58 14.71 0.75 -6.34
N ASP A 59 14.01 1.73 -5.77
CA ASP A 59 13.58 1.71 -4.36
C ASP A 59 12.42 0.76 -4.14
N TYR A 60 12.33 0.20 -2.95
CA TYR A 60 11.21 -0.64 -2.51
C TYR A 60 10.32 0.11 -1.52
N LEU A 61 9.02 0.04 -1.73
CA LEU A 61 8.02 0.55 -0.79
C LEU A 61 7.18 -0.62 -0.27
N ARG A 62 6.99 -0.67 1.04
CA ARG A 62 6.12 -1.63 1.70
C ARG A 62 4.82 -0.94 2.05
N VAL A 63 3.73 -1.39 1.43
CA VAL A 63 2.37 -1.01 1.78
C VAL A 63 1.83 -2.06 2.74
N GLU A 64 1.62 -1.71 4.00
CA GLU A 64 1.03 -2.59 4.99
C GLU A 64 -0.32 -2.05 5.43
N THR A 65 -1.33 -2.90 5.42
CA THR A 65 -2.64 -2.59 6.02
C THR A 65 -2.80 -3.41 7.29
N GLN A 66 -3.09 -2.73 8.40
CA GLN A 66 -3.44 -3.37 9.67
C GLN A 66 -4.86 -2.99 10.08
N TRP A 67 -5.60 -3.94 10.66
CA TRP A 67 -6.88 -3.64 11.29
C TRP A 67 -6.67 -2.89 12.61
N ALA A 68 -7.06 -1.61 12.65
CA ALA A 68 -7.02 -0.77 13.83
C ALA A 68 -8.40 -0.15 14.11
N GLY A 69 -8.98 -0.43 15.29
CA GLY A 69 -10.27 0.16 15.70
C GLY A 69 -11.47 -0.21 14.81
N GLY A 70 -11.41 -1.33 14.07
CA GLY A 70 -12.46 -1.77 13.14
C GLY A 70 -12.31 -1.26 11.70
N TRP A 71 -11.16 -0.67 11.36
CA TRP A 71 -10.84 -0.12 10.04
C TRP A 71 -9.45 -0.59 9.61
N LEU A 72 -9.19 -0.70 8.31
CA LEU A 72 -7.84 -0.89 7.79
C LEU A 72 -7.13 0.46 7.74
N ASP A 73 -5.98 0.58 8.40
CA ASP A 73 -5.13 1.77 8.37
C ASP A 73 -3.89 1.44 7.52
N PRO A 74 -3.89 1.78 6.21
CA PRO A 74 -2.77 1.48 5.34
C PRO A 74 -1.60 2.45 5.58
N GLN A 75 -0.44 1.90 5.88
CA GLN A 75 0.82 2.61 6.06
C GLN A 75 1.79 2.27 4.94
N VAL A 76 2.59 3.25 4.53
CA VAL A 76 3.65 3.07 3.54
C VAL A 76 4.99 3.36 4.16
N ASP A 77 5.87 2.36 4.11
CA ASP A 77 7.27 2.46 4.52
C ASP A 77 8.18 2.35 3.30
N ARG A 78 9.22 3.17 3.23
CA ARG A 78 10.36 2.91 2.33
C ARG A 78 11.30 1.91 2.98
N LEU A 79 11.70 0.88 2.24
CA LEU A 79 12.73 -0.05 2.67
C LEU A 79 14.09 0.45 2.22
N LYS A 80 15.02 0.67 3.15
CA LYS A 80 16.38 1.05 2.80
C LYS A 80 17.17 -0.19 2.31
N PRO A 81 18.05 -0.03 1.31
CA PRO A 81 18.79 -1.16 0.73
C PRO A 81 19.87 -1.78 1.63
N VAL A 82 20.28 -1.10 2.71
CA VAL A 82 21.47 -1.50 3.51
C VAL A 82 21.10 -2.11 4.87
N ALA A 83 19.87 -1.94 5.32
CA ALA A 83 19.35 -2.53 6.54
C ALA A 83 17.85 -2.71 6.36
N GLU A 84 17.24 -3.70 7.01
CA GLU A 84 15.78 -3.87 7.15
C GLU A 84 15.10 -2.69 7.90
N GLU A 85 15.78 -1.54 7.95
CA GLU A 85 15.32 -0.28 8.49
C GLU A 85 14.21 0.27 7.60
N ARG A 86 13.04 0.40 8.22
CA ARG A 86 11.84 0.97 7.64
C ARG A 86 11.85 2.47 7.88
N GLN A 87 11.65 3.25 6.83
CA GLN A 87 11.43 4.68 6.93
C GLN A 87 9.95 4.99 6.63
N PRO A 88 9.15 5.41 7.62
CA PRO A 88 7.76 5.78 7.39
C PRO A 88 7.66 6.91 6.37
N LEU A 89 6.88 6.71 5.32
CA LEU A 89 6.54 7.76 4.34
C LEU A 89 5.19 8.40 4.66
N GLY A 90 4.27 7.65 5.28
CA GLY A 90 2.97 8.13 5.72
C GLY A 90 1.85 7.15 5.42
N LYS A 91 0.63 7.67 5.45
CA LYS A 91 -0.58 6.89 5.11
C LYS A 91 -0.72 6.76 3.61
N LEU A 92 -1.16 5.59 3.16
CA LEU A 92 -1.60 5.42 1.78
C LEU A 92 -2.93 6.17 1.62
N GLN A 93 -2.99 7.03 0.61
CA GLN A 93 -4.21 7.78 0.28
C GLN A 93 -4.98 7.14 -0.87
N ASP A 94 -4.28 6.56 -1.85
CA ASP A 94 -4.88 5.98 -3.04
C ASP A 94 -3.96 4.93 -3.67
N VAL A 95 -4.55 3.94 -4.34
CA VAL A 95 -3.83 2.97 -5.18
C VAL A 95 -4.61 2.71 -6.46
N LYS A 96 -3.91 2.73 -7.60
CA LYS A 96 -4.52 2.54 -8.91
C LYS A 96 -3.67 1.61 -9.76
N ALA A 97 -4.30 0.59 -10.34
CA ALA A 97 -3.71 -0.16 -11.45
C ALA A 97 -3.56 0.76 -12.68
N VAL A 98 -2.49 0.58 -13.44
CA VAL A 98 -2.13 1.41 -14.61
C VAL A 98 -2.32 0.66 -15.91
#